data_AF-A0A3N5V001-F1
#
_entry.id   AF-A0A3N5V001-F1
#
_cell.length_a   1.000
_cell.length_b   1.000
_cell.length_c   1.000
_cell.angle_alpha   90.00
_cell.angle_beta   90.00
_cell.angle_gamma   90.00
#
_symmetry.space_group_name_H-M   'P 1'
#
loop_
_entity.id
_entity.type
_entity.pdbx_description
1 polymer ?
#
loop_
_entity_poly.entity_id
_entity_poly.type
_entity_poly.pdbx_seq_one_letter_code
_entity_poly.pdbx_strand_id
1 'polypeptide(L)'
;MKAKESKRKYSHRLDKFLTFKEFQGSIEERCLKLYDFSKNNFELLQLYLVRFINSQKERIDNREISEGTLHNYIKAIKLFLTMNDIVIN
;
A
#
# COMPACT_ATOMS: atom_id res chain seq x y z
N MET A 1 20.52 7.44 12.47
CA MET A 1 20.19 7.95 11.11
C MET A 1 19.32 6.99 10.28
N LYS A 2 19.56 5.67 10.29
CA LYS A 2 18.81 4.66 9.49
C LYS A 2 17.28 4.63 9.72
N ALA A 3 16.80 4.81 10.95
CA ALA A 3 15.36 4.73 11.26
C ALA A 3 14.49 5.81 10.60
N LYS A 4 14.99 7.05 10.48
CA LYS A 4 14.25 8.17 9.86
C LYS A 4 14.08 7.97 8.35
N GLU A 5 15.12 7.49 7.67
CA GLU A 5 15.04 7.14 6.24
C GLU A 5 14.14 5.94 5.98
N SER A 6 14.20 4.91 6.83
CA SER A 6 13.31 3.75 6.72
C SER A 6 11.84 4.14 6.86
N LYS A 7 11.51 5.03 7.81
CA LYS A 7 10.15 5.57 7.97
C LYS A 7 9.68 6.35 6.74
N ARG A 8 10.54 7.22 6.18
CA ARG A 8 10.22 7.98 4.96
C ARG A 8 10.01 7.07 3.74
N LYS A 9 10.89 6.09 3.53
CA LYS A 9 10.78 5.11 2.43
C LYS A 9 9.52 4.26 2.56
N TYR A 10 9.15 3.88 3.78
CA TYR A 10 7.90 3.18 4.06
C TYR A 10 6.68 4.04 3.69
N SER A 11 6.61 5.27 4.20
CA SER A 11 5.50 6.19 3.91
C SER A 11 5.32 6.41 2.41
N HIS A 12 6.41 6.61 1.66
CA HIS A 12 6.33 6.80 0.21
C HIS A 12 5.86 5.56 -0.56
N ARG A 13 6.17 4.36 -0.07
CA ARG A 13 5.74 3.10 -0.70
C ARG A 13 4.28 2.82 -0.43
N LEU A 14 3.81 3.06 0.80
CA LEU A 14 2.41 2.93 1.16
C LEU A 14 1.55 3.97 0.43
N ASP A 15 2.08 5.19 0.25
CA ASP A 15 1.43 6.28 -0.46
C ASP A 15 1.00 5.92 -1.89
N LYS A 16 1.72 5.02 -2.57
CA LYS A 16 1.32 4.52 -3.89
C LYS A 16 -0.01 3.76 -3.86
N PHE A 17 -0.24 2.95 -2.83
CA PHE A 17 -1.51 2.26 -2.66
C PHE A 17 -2.62 3.21 -2.21
N LEU A 18 -2.32 4.13 -1.29
CA LEU A 18 -3.28 5.16 -0.85
C LEU A 18 -3.71 6.06 -2.01
N THR A 19 -2.82 6.31 -2.97
CA THR A 19 -3.11 7.09 -4.18
C THR A 19 -3.96 6.30 -5.15
N PHE A 20 -3.65 5.01 -5.35
CA PHE A 20 -4.48 4.11 -6.15
C PHE A 20 -5.92 3.99 -5.61
N LYS A 21 -6.07 4.04 -4.27
CA LYS A 21 -7.38 4.08 -3.60
C LYS A 21 -8.05 5.45 -3.60
N GLU A 22 -7.38 6.47 -4.16
CA GLU A 22 -7.86 7.85 -4.25
C GLU A 22 -8.28 8.46 -2.91
N PHE A 23 -7.69 7.98 -1.81
CA PHE A 23 -7.95 8.57 -0.50
C PHE A 23 -7.41 9.99 -0.46
N GLN A 24 -8.28 10.95 -0.18
CA GLN A 24 -7.95 12.38 -0.09
C GLN A 24 -7.49 12.76 1.32
N GLY A 25 -6.68 13.82 1.41
CA GLY A 25 -6.19 14.40 2.67
C GLY A 25 -4.69 14.22 2.87
N SER A 26 -4.23 14.56 4.07
CA SER A 26 -2.87 14.30 4.55
C SER A 26 -2.56 12.81 4.59
N ILE A 27 -1.27 12.46 4.70
CA ILE A 27 -0.85 11.05 4.80
C ILE A 27 -1.49 10.34 6.02
N GLU A 28 -1.64 11.04 7.15
CA GLU A 28 -2.25 10.51 8.37
C GLU A 28 -3.75 10.22 8.15
N GLU A 29 -4.50 11.18 7.61
CA GLU A 29 -5.92 11.00 7.29
C GLU A 29 -6.14 9.86 6.29
N ARG A 30 -5.27 9.73 5.29
CA ARG A 30 -5.34 8.66 4.29
C ARG A 30 -5.03 7.29 4.91
N CYS A 31 -4.09 7.22 5.85
CA CYS A 31 -3.82 6.00 6.62
C CYS A 31 -5.01 5.62 7.50
N LEU A 32 -5.65 6.59 8.17
CA LEU A 32 -6.86 6.35 8.96
C LEU A 32 -8.00 5.82 8.08
N LYS A 33 -8.25 6.44 6.92
CA LYS A 33 -9.22 5.94 5.94
C LYS A 33 -8.91 4.53 5.48
N LEU A 34 -7.65 4.20 5.25
CA LEU A 34 -7.25 2.84 4.90
C LEU A 34 -7.52 1.87 6.05
N TYR A 35 -7.21 2.24 7.29
CA TYR A 35 -7.49 1.42 8.48
C TYR A 35 -9.00 1.15 8.63
N ASP A 36 -9.82 2.19 8.61
CA ASP A 36 -11.28 2.07 8.74
C ASP A 36 -11.89 1.27 7.58
N PHE A 37 -11.42 1.52 6.36
CA PHE A 37 -11.83 0.74 5.19
C PHE A 37 -11.49 -0.74 5.37
N SER A 38 -10.28 -1.04 5.83
CA SER A 38 -9.76 -2.40 5.97
C SER A 38 -10.49 -3.21 7.06
N LYS A 39 -10.92 -2.56 8.15
CA LYS A 39 -11.70 -3.22 9.21
C LYS A 39 -13.12 -3.57 8.77
N ASN A 40 -13.75 -2.69 7.99
CA ASN A 40 -15.16 -2.85 7.64
C ASN A 40 -15.38 -3.60 6.32
N ASN A 41 -14.36 -3.70 5.45
CA ASN A 41 -14.51 -4.16 4.08
C ASN A 41 -13.36 -5.08 3.64
N PHE A 42 -13.12 -6.14 4.38
CA PHE A 42 -11.97 -7.02 4.18
C PHE A 42 -11.89 -7.65 2.77
N GLU A 43 -13.00 -8.20 2.26
CA GLU A 43 -13.04 -8.79 0.92
C GLU A 43 -12.76 -7.74 -0.17
N LEU A 44 -13.32 -6.54 -0.02
CA LEU A 44 -13.04 -5.44 -0.94
C LEU A 44 -11.58 -5.00 -0.85
N LEU A 45 -10.96 -5.01 0.33
CA LEU A 45 -9.52 -4.76 0.47
C LEU A 45 -8.70 -5.75 -0.34
N GLN A 46 -8.98 -7.06 -0.22
CA GLN A 46 -8.30 -8.07 -1.03
C GLN A 46 -8.48 -7.82 -2.54
N LEU A 47 -9.70 -7.51 -2.98
CA LEU A 47 -9.97 -7.18 -4.38
C LEU A 47 -9.15 -5.97 -4.85
N TYR A 48 -9.09 -4.90 -4.06
CA TYR A 48 -8.30 -3.71 -4.39
C TYR A 48 -6.79 -3.99 -4.39
N LEU A 49 -6.30 -4.90 -3.54
CA LEU A 49 -4.90 -5.31 -3.56
C LEU A 49 -4.55 -6.09 -4.81
N VAL A 50 -5.41 -7.02 -5.24
CA VAL A 50 -5.23 -7.74 -6.50
C VAL A 50 -5.23 -6.75 -7.68
N ARG A 51 -6.19 -5.82 -7.72
CA ARG A 51 -6.25 -4.77 -8.75
C ARG A 51 -5.01 -3.88 -8.75
N PHE A 52 -4.51 -3.50 -7.57
CA PHE A 52 -3.28 -2.74 -7.44
C PHE A 52 -2.08 -3.52 -7.95
N ILE A 53 -1.93 -4.79 -7.58
CA ILE A 53 -0.84 -5.65 -8.06
C ILE A 53 -0.87 -5.77 -9.58
N ASN A 54 -2.06 -5.99 -10.17
CA ASN A 54 -2.20 -6.10 -11.61
C ASN A 54 -1.84 -4.78 -12.32
N SER A 55 -2.30 -3.63 -11.82
CA SER A 55 -1.91 -2.34 -12.40
C SER A 55 -0.40 -2.08 -12.30
N GLN A 56 0.25 -2.53 -11.23
CA GLN A 56 1.70 -2.42 -11.13
C GLN A 56 2.44 -3.43 -12.02
N LYS A 57 1.86 -4.60 -12.31
CA LYS A 57 2.41 -5.55 -13.29
C LYS A 57 2.40 -4.97 -14.70
N GLU A 58 1.30 -4.34 -15.10
CA GLU A 58 1.25 -3.62 -16.39
C GLU A 58 2.36 -2.56 -16.51
N ARG A 59 2.67 -1.86 -15.40
CA ARG A 59 3.77 -0.90 -15.34
C ARG A 59 5.16 -1.56 -15.39
N ILE A 60 5.31 -2.79 -14.91
CA ILE A 60 6.53 -3.58 -15.06
C ILE A 60 6.70 -3.97 -16.53
N ASP A 61 5.64 -4.44 -17.18
CA ASP A 61 5.65 -4.82 -18.59
C ASP A 61 6.00 -3.61 -19.49
N ASN A 62 5.51 -2.43 -19.12
CA ASN A 62 5.85 -1.15 -19.76
C ASN A 62 7.23 -0.59 -19.35
N ARG A 63 8.00 -1.31 -18.52
CA ARG A 63 9.33 -0.91 -18.00
C ARG A 63 9.36 0.41 -17.20
N GLU A 64 8.22 0.82 -16.64
CA GLU A 64 8.12 2.02 -15.81
C GLU A 64 8.66 1.78 -14.38
N ILE A 65 8.55 0.55 -13.89
CA ILE A 65 9.04 0.13 -12.58
C ILE A 65 9.67 -1.28 -12.68
N SER A 66 10.51 -1.62 -11.71
CA SER A 66 11.05 -2.99 -11.59
C SER A 66 10.14 -3.89 -10.75
N GLU A 67 10.26 -5.21 -10.91
CA GLU A 67 9.61 -6.20 -10.02
C GLU A 67 9.96 -5.98 -8.54
N GLY A 68 11.22 -5.62 -8.26
CA GLY A 68 11.67 -5.26 -6.92
C GLY A 68 10.93 -4.03 -6.35
N THR A 69 10.47 -3.12 -7.21
CA THR A 69 9.65 -1.97 -6.79
C THR A 69 8.26 -2.40 -6.38
N LEU A 70 7.60 -3.27 -7.17
CA LEU A 70 6.31 -3.86 -6.79
C LEU A 70 6.42 -4.64 -5.47
N HIS A 71 7.45 -5.47 -5.31
CA HIS A 71 7.71 -6.18 -4.05
C HIS A 71 7.82 -5.24 -2.85
N ASN A 72 8.48 -4.09 -3.04
CA ASN A 72 8.60 -3.08 -2.01
C ASN A 72 7.26 -2.40 -1.65
N TYR A 73 6.37 -2.19 -2.62
CA TYR A 73 5.01 -1.72 -2.36
C TYR A 73 4.21 -2.73 -1.55
N ILE A 74 4.20 -3.99 -1.98
CA ILE A 74 3.49 -5.08 -1.28
C ILE A 74 4.00 -5.22 0.16
N LYS A 75 5.32 -5.16 0.38
CA LYS A 75 5.91 -5.18 1.73
C LYS A 75 5.41 -4.04 2.61
N ALA A 76 5.32 -2.82 2.08
CA ALA A 76 4.84 -1.67 2.85
C ALA A 76 3.36 -1.82 3.22
N ILE A 77 2.53 -2.29 2.28
CA ILE A 77 1.11 -2.54 2.55
C ILE A 77 0.93 -3.65 3.59
N LYS A 78 1.61 -4.78 3.44
CA LYS A 78 1.56 -5.88 4.42
C LYS A 78 1.97 -5.41 5.81
N LEU A 79 3.08 -4.67 5.91
CA LEU A 79 3.53 -4.12 7.19
C LEU A 79 2.49 -3.18 7.81
N PHE A 80 1.85 -2.31 7.03
CA PHE A 80 0.77 -1.46 7.52
C PHE A 80 -0.35 -2.28 8.15
N LEU A 81 -0.80 -3.31 7.45
CA LEU A 81 -1.93 -4.14 7.90
C LEU A 81 -1.55 -4.97 9.12
N THR A 82 -0.35 -5.56 9.14
CA THR A 82 0.18 -6.27 10.31
C THR A 82 0.30 -5.37 11.53
N MET A 83 0.78 -4.12 11.37
CA MET A 83 0.91 -3.17 12.48
C MET A 83 -0.44 -2.71 13.06
N ASN A 84 -1.54 -2.96 12.33
CA ASN A 84 -2.89 -2.58 12.74
C ASN A 84 -3.78 -3.82 12.99
N ASP A 85 -3.18 -4.99 13.16
CA ASP A 85 -3.86 -6.28 13.42
C ASP A 85 -4.92 -6.65 12.36
N ILE A 86 -4.69 -6.23 11.11
CA ILE A 86 -5.53 -6.60 9.96
C ILE A 86 -4.89 -7.81 9.28
N VAL A 87 -5.50 -8.99 9.46
CA VAL A 87 -4.99 -10.26 8.92
C VAL A 87 -5.51 -10.47 7.51
N ILE A 88 -4.64 -10.36 6.50
CA ILE A 88 -4.95 -10.79 5.13
C ILE A 88 -4.63 -12.27 4.98
N ASN A 89 -5.67 -13.11 4.84
CA ASN A 89 -5.56 -14.51 4.44
C ASN A 89 -5.45 -14.66 2.92
#